data_AF-A0A524LZ68-F1
#
_entry.id   AF-A0A524LZ68-F1
#
_cell.length_a   1.000
_cell.length_b   1.000
_cell.length_c   1.000
_cell.angle_alpha   90.00
_cell.angle_beta   90.00
_cell.angle_gamma   90.00
#
_symmetry.space_group_name_H-M   'P 1'
#
loop_
_entity.id
_entity.type
_entity.pdbx_description
1 polymer ?
#
loop_
_entity_poly.entity_id
_entity_poly.type
_entity_poly.pdbx_seq_one_letter_code
_entity_poly.pdbx_strand_id
1 'polypeptide(L)'
;MSQEYIEIRGARENNLKNVSLRIPKRQITIFTGVSGSGKSSIVFDTIASEARRQLNETFSTFVRNFLPHYSQPDADAIENLGMAIVVDQKHLGGGSHSTVGTITDIYSLLRLLFSRLGQPNAGSRLAFSFNDLQGMCPDCSGIGRKIGVDLSFFLDTSKSLNQGAIVYP
;
A
#
# COMPACT_ATOMS: atom_id res chain seq x y z
N MET A 1 1.54 -36.68 9.79
CA MET A 1 1.52 -35.83 11.00
C MET A 1 1.39 -34.39 10.54
N SER A 2 0.44 -33.62 11.06
CA SER A 2 0.32 -32.20 10.68
C SER A 2 1.57 -31.45 11.14
N GLN A 3 2.18 -30.68 10.25
CA GLN A 3 3.34 -29.84 10.58
C GLN A 3 2.86 -28.68 11.47
N GLU A 4 2.91 -28.86 12.78
CA GLU A 4 2.34 -27.94 13.78
C GLU A 4 3.15 -26.63 13.96
N TYR A 5 4.42 -26.62 13.57
CA TYR A 5 5.33 -25.50 13.81
C TYR A 5 6.01 -25.04 12.53
N ILE A 6 6.22 -23.73 12.41
CA ILE A 6 7.25 -23.16 11.53
C ILE A 6 8.57 -23.29 12.30
N GLU A 7 9.57 -23.96 11.71
CA GLU A 7 10.87 -24.14 12.35
C GLU A 7 11.91 -23.25 11.69
N ILE A 8 12.61 -22.45 12.50
CA ILE A 8 13.71 -21.60 12.05
C ILE A 8 14.97 -22.12 12.74
N ARG A 9 16.03 -22.39 11.96
CA ARG A 9 17.31 -22.89 12.46
C ARG A 9 18.41 -21.93 12.06
N GLY A 10 19.19 -21.50 13.05
CA GLY A 10 20.40 -20.70 12.86
C GLY A 10 20.19 -19.36 12.15
N ALA A 11 19.10 -18.63 12.42
CA ALA A 11 18.89 -17.31 11.83
C ALA A 11 19.95 -16.29 12.28
N ARG A 12 20.54 -15.59 11.32
CA ARG A 12 21.66 -14.65 11.48
C ARG A 12 21.43 -13.30 10.79
N GLU A 13 20.24 -13.08 10.23
CA GLU A 13 19.86 -11.81 9.59
C GLU A 13 20.11 -10.60 10.51
N ASN A 14 20.73 -9.56 9.99
CA ASN A 14 21.10 -8.34 10.72
C ASN A 14 21.93 -8.63 11.99
N ASN A 15 21.32 -8.49 13.17
CA ASN A 15 21.98 -8.65 14.47
C ASN A 15 21.58 -9.95 15.20
N LEU A 16 20.94 -10.89 14.50
CA LEU A 16 20.57 -12.18 15.08
C LEU A 16 21.82 -13.03 15.33
N LYS A 17 21.87 -13.65 16.51
CA LYS A 17 23.03 -14.43 16.97
C LYS A 17 22.73 -15.93 16.87
N ASN A 18 22.65 -16.45 15.64
CA ASN A 18 22.38 -17.87 15.36
C ASN A 18 21.11 -18.40 16.05
N VAL A 19 20.01 -17.67 15.89
CA VAL A 19 18.75 -17.91 16.63
C VAL A 19 17.99 -19.06 15.99
N SER A 20 17.61 -20.05 16.80
CA SER A 20 16.71 -21.13 16.39
C SER A 20 15.43 -21.09 17.23
N LEU A 21 14.27 -21.16 16.58
CA LEU A 21 12.98 -21.11 17.27
C LEU A 21 11.89 -21.88 16.51
N ARG A 22 10.81 -22.23 17.23
CA ARG A 22 9.62 -22.86 16.69
C ARG A 22 8.41 -21.97 16.93
N ILE A 23 7.67 -21.66 15.86
CA ILE A 23 6.46 -20.83 15.92
C ILE A 23 5.25 -21.74 15.74
N PRO A 24 4.33 -21.83 16.71
CA PRO A 24 3.14 -22.66 16.58
C PRO A 24 2.19 -22.09 15.51
N LYS A 25 1.72 -22.95 14.62
CA LYS A 25 0.68 -22.60 13.65
C LYS A 25 -0.69 -22.56 14.34
N ARG A 26 -1.62 -21.80 13.74
CA ARG A 26 -3.01 -21.61 14.24
C ARG A 26 -3.10 -21.03 15.66
N GLN A 27 -2.06 -20.32 16.08
CA GLN A 27 -2.01 -19.59 17.34
C GLN A 27 -1.53 -18.17 17.07
N ILE A 28 -1.94 -17.24 17.93
CA ILE A 28 -1.41 -15.88 17.91
C ILE A 28 -0.05 -15.91 18.62
N THR A 29 1.02 -15.69 17.87
CA THR A 29 2.37 -15.56 18.43
C THR A 29 2.77 -14.10 18.49
N ILE A 30 3.19 -13.63 19.67
CA ILE A 30 3.62 -12.26 19.89
C ILE A 30 5.13 -12.25 20.11
N PHE A 31 5.86 -11.49 19.28
CA PHE A 31 7.29 -11.25 19.47
C PHE A 31 7.49 -9.99 20.31
N THR A 32 8.02 -10.14 21.53
CA THR A 32 8.27 -9.03 22.46
C THR A 32 9.77 -8.83 22.71
N GLY A 33 10.14 -7.68 23.28
CA GLY A 33 11.53 -7.31 23.57
C GLY A 33 11.85 -5.84 23.29
N VAL A 34 12.97 -5.36 23.83
CA VAL A 34 13.44 -3.96 23.69
C VAL A 34 13.75 -3.57 22.25
N SER A 35 13.78 -2.26 21.93
CA SER A 35 14.19 -1.80 20.60
C SER A 35 15.57 -2.34 20.21
N GLY A 36 15.74 -2.74 18.94
CA GLY A 36 16.99 -3.34 18.47
C GLY A 36 17.23 -4.81 18.88
N SER A 37 16.32 -5.46 19.60
CA SER A 37 16.51 -6.86 20.04
C SER A 37 16.44 -7.93 18.93
N GLY A 38 16.20 -7.54 17.67
CA GLY A 38 16.10 -8.48 16.54
C GLY A 38 14.68 -8.99 16.22
N LYS A 39 13.62 -8.45 16.85
CA LYS A 39 12.22 -8.83 16.55
C LYS A 39 11.87 -8.65 15.07
N SER A 40 12.15 -7.46 14.53
CA SER A 40 11.88 -7.14 13.12
C SER A 40 12.73 -7.99 12.19
N SER A 41 13.99 -8.26 12.57
CA SER A 41 14.89 -9.14 11.81
C SER A 41 14.28 -10.54 11.66
N ILE A 42 13.76 -11.14 12.74
CA ILE A 42 13.11 -12.45 12.67
C ILE A 42 11.82 -12.39 11.85
N VAL A 43 10.92 -11.44 12.15
CA VAL A 43 9.56 -11.43 11.56
C VAL A 43 9.56 -10.98 10.10
N PHE A 44 10.20 -9.85 9.80
CA PHE A 44 10.13 -9.23 8.48
C PHE A 44 11.30 -9.64 7.59
N ASP A 45 12.52 -9.62 8.10
CA ASP A 45 13.71 -9.81 7.27
C ASP A 45 14.04 -11.30 7.07
N THR A 46 13.63 -12.18 7.99
CA THR A 46 13.78 -13.64 7.86
C THR A 46 12.48 -14.31 7.39
N ILE A 47 11.44 -14.37 8.23
CA ILE A 47 10.23 -15.16 7.94
C ILE A 47 9.46 -14.61 6.73
N ALA A 48 9.14 -13.32 6.75
CA ALA A 48 8.37 -12.71 5.67
C ALA A 48 9.15 -12.63 4.36
N SER A 49 10.47 -12.36 4.41
CA SER A 49 11.32 -12.39 3.23
C SER A 49 11.32 -13.77 2.59
N GLU A 50 11.53 -14.83 3.36
CA GLU A 50 11.52 -16.20 2.84
C GLU A 50 10.15 -16.60 2.29
N ALA A 51 9.06 -16.30 2.99
CA ALA A 51 7.72 -16.61 2.52
C ALA A 51 7.38 -15.91 1.18
N ARG A 52 7.79 -14.64 1.04
CA ARG A 52 7.59 -13.87 -0.20
C ARG A 52 8.52 -14.35 -1.32
N ARG A 53 9.75 -14.76 -1.00
CA ARG A 53 10.70 -15.36 -1.95
C ARG A 53 10.12 -16.66 -2.53
N GLN A 54 9.67 -17.58 -1.68
CA GLN A 54 9.03 -18.83 -2.09
C GLN A 54 7.77 -18.59 -2.92
N LEU A 55 6.95 -17.58 -2.56
CA LEU A 55 5.80 -17.19 -3.36
C LEU A 55 6.22 -16.72 -4.76
N ASN A 56 7.22 -15.83 -4.85
CA ASN A 56 7.73 -15.34 -6.13
C ASN A 56 8.25 -16.48 -7.02
N GLU A 57 8.82 -17.53 -6.44
CA GLU A 57 9.27 -18.72 -7.15
C GLU A 57 8.14 -19.55 -7.77
N THR A 58 6.89 -19.35 -7.38
CA THR A 58 5.75 -20.02 -8.03
C THR A 58 5.34 -19.36 -9.35
N PHE A 59 5.77 -18.12 -9.60
CA PHE A 59 5.44 -17.39 -10.84
C PHE A 59 6.45 -17.68 -11.96
N SER A 60 6.01 -17.45 -13.21
CA SER A 60 6.86 -17.55 -14.39
C SER A 60 7.99 -16.51 -14.38
N THR A 61 9.10 -16.81 -15.04
CA THR A 61 10.26 -15.92 -15.13
C THR A 61 9.88 -14.52 -15.65
N PHE A 62 8.93 -14.44 -16.59
CA PHE A 62 8.43 -13.16 -17.10
C PHE A 62 7.78 -12.31 -16.01
N VAL A 63 6.92 -12.90 -15.17
CA VAL A 63 6.23 -12.19 -14.10
C VAL A 63 7.20 -11.79 -12.99
N ARG A 64 8.18 -12.64 -12.66
CA ARG A 64 9.18 -12.36 -11.63
C ARG A 64 9.97 -11.07 -11.87
N ASN A 65 10.21 -10.69 -13.14
CA ASN A 65 10.91 -9.44 -13.49
C ASN A 65 10.15 -8.18 -13.04
N PHE A 66 8.83 -8.27 -12.82
CA PHE A 66 8.00 -7.16 -12.35
C PHE A 66 7.69 -7.23 -10.85
N LEU A 67 8.07 -8.33 -10.18
CA LEU A 67 7.85 -8.51 -8.76
C LEU A 67 9.00 -7.93 -7.93
N PRO A 68 8.75 -7.51 -6.68
CA PRO A 68 9.81 -7.13 -5.77
C PRO A 68 10.76 -8.31 -5.57
N HIS A 69 12.07 -8.04 -5.61
CA HIS A 69 13.07 -9.05 -5.35
C HIS A 69 13.29 -9.17 -3.85
N TYR A 70 13.23 -10.40 -3.33
CA TYR A 70 13.50 -10.72 -1.93
C TYR A 70 14.74 -11.62 -1.88
N SER A 71 15.76 -11.18 -1.15
CA SER A 71 16.96 -11.99 -0.92
C SER A 71 16.63 -13.19 -0.03
N GLN A 72 17.31 -14.30 -0.27
CA GLN A 72 17.30 -15.41 0.66
C GLN A 72 17.91 -14.92 1.99
N PRO A 73 17.21 -15.10 3.13
CA PRO A 73 17.73 -14.67 4.42
C PRO A 73 18.86 -15.58 4.89
N ASP A 74 19.74 -15.06 5.75
CA ASP A 74 20.80 -15.86 6.37
C ASP A 74 20.23 -16.71 7.52
N ALA A 75 19.95 -17.98 7.21
CA ALA A 75 19.53 -19.02 8.15
C ALA A 75 19.96 -20.40 7.63
N ASP A 76 20.16 -21.36 8.54
CA ASP A 76 20.51 -22.74 8.15
C ASP A 76 19.33 -23.47 7.51
N ALA A 77 18.12 -23.28 8.06
CA ALA A 77 16.89 -23.81 7.49
C ALA A 77 15.66 -23.05 8.00
N ILE A 78 14.65 -22.93 7.13
CA ILE A 78 13.31 -22.46 7.50
C ILE A 78 12.31 -23.49 6.95
N GLU A 79 11.73 -24.28 7.84
CA GLU A 79 10.87 -25.42 7.51
C GLU A 79 9.41 -25.13 7.83
N ASN A 80 8.52 -25.79 7.09
CA ASN A 80 7.07 -25.75 7.28
C ASN A 80 6.49 -24.33 7.16
N LEU A 81 7.17 -23.42 6.49
CA LEU A 81 6.68 -22.08 6.20
C LEU A 81 5.60 -22.15 5.11
N GLY A 82 4.46 -21.50 5.34
CA GLY A 82 3.42 -21.35 4.34
C GLY A 82 3.52 -19.98 3.65
N MET A 83 2.61 -19.72 2.71
CA MET A 83 2.42 -18.37 2.18
C MET A 83 2.13 -17.40 3.34
N ALA A 84 2.87 -16.30 3.41
CA ALA A 84 2.66 -15.26 4.40
C ALA A 84 2.09 -14.00 3.75
N ILE A 85 1.01 -13.47 4.33
CA ILE A 85 0.52 -12.13 4.04
C ILE A 85 1.08 -11.22 5.12
N VAL A 86 1.88 -10.25 4.70
CA VAL A 86 2.53 -9.29 5.61
C VAL A 86 1.71 -8.02 5.61
N VAL A 87 1.26 -7.62 6.79
CA VAL A 87 0.60 -6.35 7.02
C VAL A 87 1.59 -5.44 7.74
N ASP A 88 2.06 -4.40 7.06
CA ASP A 88 3.00 -3.42 7.59
C ASP A 88 2.40 -2.01 7.57
N GLN A 89 3.21 -1.01 7.95
CA GLN A 89 2.80 0.40 7.98
C GLN A 89 3.19 1.17 6.71
N LYS A 90 3.61 0.49 5.64
CA LYS A 90 3.93 1.19 4.40
C LYS A 90 2.67 1.83 3.86
N HIS A 91 2.79 3.06 3.38
CA HIS A 91 1.69 3.71 2.71
C HIS A 91 1.21 2.83 1.56
N LEU A 92 -0.10 2.62 1.50
CA LEU A 92 -0.73 1.94 0.39
C LEU A 92 -0.35 2.70 -0.89
N GLY A 93 0.22 1.97 -1.85
CA GLY A 93 0.64 2.55 -3.11
C GLY A 93 -0.53 3.17 -3.86
N GLY A 94 -0.24 4.16 -4.70
CA GLY A 94 -1.23 4.86 -5.51
C GLY A 94 -1.08 6.39 -5.45
N GLY A 95 -1.78 7.08 -6.36
CA GLY A 95 -1.81 8.55 -6.41
C GLY A 95 -2.97 9.13 -5.59
N SER A 96 -3.23 10.43 -5.78
CA SER A 96 -4.33 11.18 -5.13
C SER A 96 -5.73 10.57 -5.28
N HIS A 97 -5.89 9.62 -6.21
CA HIS A 97 -7.12 8.89 -6.49
C HIS A 97 -7.27 7.57 -5.70
N SER A 98 -6.23 7.15 -4.97
CA SER A 98 -6.25 5.94 -4.16
C SER A 98 -6.82 6.25 -2.79
N THR A 99 -8.04 5.80 -2.57
CA THR A 99 -8.80 5.99 -1.34
C THR A 99 -9.10 4.64 -0.69
N VAL A 100 -9.59 4.66 0.56
CA VAL A 100 -10.10 3.43 1.20
C VAL A 100 -11.19 2.78 0.33
N GLY A 101 -12.01 3.59 -0.34
CA GLY A 101 -13.06 3.10 -1.23
C GLY A 101 -12.53 2.32 -2.42
N THR A 102 -11.44 2.78 -3.04
CA THR A 102 -10.85 2.11 -4.21
C THR A 102 -10.05 0.88 -3.82
N ILE A 103 -9.35 0.91 -2.69
CA ILE A 103 -8.47 -0.20 -2.25
C ILE A 103 -9.29 -1.38 -1.72
N THR A 104 -10.41 -1.11 -1.07
CA THR A 104 -11.33 -2.16 -0.59
C THR A 104 -12.30 -2.65 -1.66
N ASP A 105 -12.24 -2.07 -2.87
CA ASP A 105 -13.15 -2.29 -4.00
C ASP A 105 -14.65 -2.01 -3.72
N ILE A 106 -14.99 -1.50 -2.53
CA ILE A 106 -16.36 -1.06 -2.21
C ILE A 106 -16.82 0.04 -3.16
N TYR A 107 -15.90 0.87 -3.65
CA TYR A 107 -16.18 1.90 -4.63
C TYR A 107 -16.76 1.34 -5.93
N SER A 108 -16.26 0.20 -6.41
CA SER A 108 -16.78 -0.45 -7.61
C SER A 108 -18.22 -0.93 -7.43
N LEU A 109 -18.53 -1.45 -6.24
CA LEU A 109 -19.90 -1.85 -5.88
C LEU A 109 -20.83 -0.65 -5.77
N LEU A 110 -20.38 0.44 -5.14
CA LEU A 110 -21.17 1.67 -5.03
C LEU A 110 -21.49 2.25 -6.41
N ARG A 111 -20.51 2.34 -7.32
CA ARG A 111 -20.76 2.81 -8.69
C ARG A 111 -21.80 1.96 -9.42
N LEU A 112 -21.76 0.64 -9.24
CA LEU A 112 -22.78 -0.27 -9.78
C LEU A 112 -24.16 0.01 -9.17
N LEU A 113 -24.23 0.14 -7.84
CA LEU A 113 -25.47 0.38 -7.12
C LEU A 113 -26.12 1.71 -7.54
N PHE A 114 -25.36 2.81 -7.56
CA PHE A 114 -25.86 4.12 -7.97
C PHE A 114 -26.26 4.16 -9.46
N SER A 115 -25.56 3.44 -10.34
CA SER A 115 -25.96 3.33 -11.74
C SER A 115 -27.30 2.61 -11.94
N ARG A 116 -27.73 1.75 -11.00
CA ARG A 116 -29.00 1.02 -11.08
C ARG A 116 -30.14 1.69 -10.33
N LEU A 117 -29.84 2.32 -9.19
CA LEU A 117 -30.85 2.79 -8.24
C LEU A 117 -30.81 4.30 -8.00
N GLY A 118 -29.78 5.00 -8.52
CA GLY A 118 -29.60 6.43 -8.31
C GLY A 118 -30.73 7.27 -8.93
N GLN A 119 -31.24 8.22 -8.14
CA GLN A 119 -32.20 9.22 -8.60
C GLN A 119 -31.67 10.62 -8.27
N PRO A 120 -31.55 11.53 -9.25
CA PRO A 120 -31.78 11.32 -10.68
C PRO A 120 -30.78 10.33 -11.29
N ASN A 121 -31.16 9.68 -12.39
CA ASN A 121 -30.28 8.75 -13.09
C ASN A 121 -29.15 9.55 -13.78
N ALA A 122 -27.89 9.24 -13.45
CA ALA A 122 -26.71 9.87 -14.04
C ALA A 122 -26.02 9.00 -15.11
N GLY A 123 -26.59 7.84 -15.46
CA GLY A 123 -26.12 6.96 -16.51
C GLY A 123 -25.39 5.71 -16.01
N SER A 124 -24.35 5.32 -16.75
CA SER A 124 -23.61 4.09 -16.48
C SER A 124 -22.73 4.22 -15.22
N ARG A 125 -22.14 3.10 -14.78
CA ARG A 125 -21.14 3.07 -13.70
C ARG A 125 -19.96 4.04 -13.89
N LEU A 126 -19.67 4.42 -15.13
CA LEU A 126 -18.60 5.36 -15.45
C LEU A 126 -18.94 6.79 -15.05
N ALA A 127 -20.22 7.17 -15.09
CA ALA A 127 -20.68 8.49 -14.63
C ALA A 127 -20.52 8.68 -13.12
N PHE A 128 -20.41 7.60 -12.35
CA PHE A 128 -20.12 7.62 -10.92
C PHE A 128 -18.62 7.44 -10.62
N SER A 129 -17.77 7.49 -11.64
CA SER A 129 -16.33 7.29 -11.52
C SER A 129 -15.58 8.62 -11.45
N PHE A 130 -14.93 8.94 -10.33
CA PHE A 130 -13.99 10.06 -10.21
C PHE A 130 -12.65 9.78 -10.91
N ASN A 131 -12.45 8.56 -11.42
CA ASN A 131 -11.29 8.15 -12.21
C ASN A 131 -11.58 8.08 -13.71
N ASP A 132 -12.82 8.31 -14.15
CA ASP A 132 -13.22 8.25 -15.56
C ASP A 132 -13.67 9.63 -16.05
N LEU A 133 -13.34 9.98 -17.29
CA LEU A 133 -13.72 11.28 -17.88
C LEU A 133 -15.24 11.49 -17.93
N GLN A 134 -16.03 10.42 -17.94
CA GLN A 134 -17.50 10.49 -17.93
C GLN A 134 -18.10 10.88 -16.58
N GLY A 135 -17.37 10.68 -15.47
CA GLY A 135 -17.85 10.95 -14.12
C GLY A 135 -17.01 11.92 -13.31
N MET A 136 -15.74 12.11 -13.67
CA MET A 136 -14.84 12.97 -12.93
C MET A 136 -15.17 14.45 -13.17
N CYS A 137 -15.00 15.26 -12.13
CA CYS A 137 -15.04 16.72 -12.29
C CYS A 137 -13.87 17.17 -13.19
N PRO A 138 -14.11 17.93 -14.27
CA PRO A 138 -13.04 18.35 -15.18
C PRO A 138 -12.06 19.33 -14.55
N ASP A 139 -12.51 20.14 -13.58
CA ASP A 139 -11.70 21.20 -12.98
C ASP A 139 -10.62 20.67 -12.03
N CYS A 140 -10.95 19.65 -11.25
CA CYS A 140 -10.03 18.99 -10.32
C CYS A 140 -9.62 17.58 -10.78
N SER A 141 -10.04 17.17 -11.97
CA SER A 141 -9.82 15.84 -12.54
C SER A 141 -10.22 14.71 -11.59
N GLY A 142 -11.27 14.89 -10.79
CA GLY A 142 -11.77 13.90 -9.82
C GLY A 142 -11.02 13.81 -8.49
N ILE A 143 -10.03 14.68 -8.24
CA ILE A 143 -9.28 14.73 -6.97
C ILE A 143 -10.10 15.36 -5.83
N GLY A 144 -11.09 16.19 -6.16
CA GLY A 144 -11.90 16.95 -5.19
C GLY A 144 -11.21 18.18 -4.61
N ARG A 145 -9.95 18.45 -4.99
CA ARG A 145 -9.20 19.66 -4.66
C ARG A 145 -8.28 20.04 -5.82
N LYS A 146 -7.96 21.33 -5.94
CA LYS A 146 -7.02 21.87 -6.93
C LYS A 146 -6.02 22.77 -6.21
N ILE A 147 -4.74 22.62 -6.51
CA ILE A 147 -3.73 23.59 -6.11
C ILE A 147 -3.80 24.73 -7.14
N GLY A 148 -4.04 25.94 -6.66
CA GLY A 148 -4.12 27.14 -7.47
C GLY A 148 -3.35 28.28 -6.81
N VAL A 149 -3.13 29.33 -7.58
CA VAL A 149 -2.60 30.58 -7.05
C VAL A 149 -3.77 31.43 -6.59
N ASP A 150 -3.74 31.86 -5.33
CA ASP A 150 -4.68 32.86 -4.85
C ASP A 150 -4.19 34.25 -5.28
N LEU A 151 -4.72 34.72 -6.41
CA LEU A 151 -4.34 35.98 -7.02
C LEU A 151 -4.64 37.20 -6.14
N SER A 152 -5.52 37.08 -5.14
CA SER A 152 -5.85 38.19 -4.23
C SER A 152 -4.65 38.63 -3.38
N PHE A 153 -3.70 37.74 -3.13
CA PHE A 153 -2.45 38.07 -2.45
C PHE A 153 -1.44 38.80 -3.35
N PHE A 154 -1.58 38.70 -4.67
CA PHE A 154 -0.63 39.24 -5.63
C PHE A 154 -1.17 40.48 -6.37
N LEU A 155 -2.48 40.64 -6.43
CA LEU A 155 -3.16 41.64 -7.25
C LEU A 155 -4.16 42.45 -6.43
N ASP A 156 -3.95 43.77 -6.40
CA ASP A 156 -4.94 44.75 -6.00
C ASP A 156 -5.83 45.06 -7.20
N THR A 157 -6.96 44.36 -7.29
CA THR A 157 -7.93 44.51 -8.39
C THR A 157 -8.63 45.87 -8.40
N SER A 158 -8.42 46.72 -7.40
CA SER A 158 -8.94 48.09 -7.37
C SER A 158 -8.04 49.09 -8.11
N LYS A 159 -6.81 48.70 -8.46
CA LYS A 159 -5.83 49.54 -9.15
C LYS A 159 -5.63 49.07 -10.59
N SER A 160 -5.30 50.02 -11.46
CA SER A 160 -4.74 49.67 -12.78
C SER A 160 -3.30 49.19 -12.64
N LEU A 161 -2.78 48.48 -13.66
CA LEU A 161 -1.38 48.05 -13.69
C LEU A 161 -0.42 49.23 -13.51
N ASN A 162 -0.71 50.38 -14.14
CA ASN A 162 0.09 51.61 -14.04
C ASN A 162 0.03 52.24 -12.63
N GLN A 163 -0.94 51.87 -11.80
CA GLN A 163 -1.09 52.32 -10.42
C GLN A 163 -0.48 51.34 -9.40
N GLY A 164 0.26 50.32 -9.86
CA GLY A 164 0.89 49.34 -8.97
C GLY A 164 -0.09 48.30 -8.45
N ALA A 165 -0.92 47.75 -9.33
CA ALA A 165 -1.84 46.67 -8.98
C ALA A 165 -1.15 45.36 -8.58
N ILE A 166 0.15 45.17 -8.88
CA ILE A 166 0.91 43.98 -8.48
C ILE A 166 1.54 44.25 -7.12
N VAL A 167 1.08 43.54 -6.08
CA VAL A 167 1.42 43.78 -4.66
C VAL A 167 2.48 42.79 -4.13
N TYR A 168 3.13 42.05 -5.03
CA TYR A 168 4.20 41.11 -4.70
C TYR A 168 5.51 41.86 -4.35
N PRO A 169 6.30 41.42 -3.35
CA PRO A 169 7.63 41.99 -3.08
C PRO A 169 8.63 41.82 -4.22
#